data_AF-A0A7W0V923-F1
#
_entry.id   AF-A0A7W0V923-F1
#
_cell.length_a   1.000
_cell.length_b   1.000
_cell.length_c   1.000
_cell.angle_alpha   90.00
_cell.angle_beta   90.00
_cell.angle_gamma   90.00
#
_symmetry.space_group_name_H-M   'P 1'
#
loop_
_entity.id
_entity.type
_entity.pdbx_description
1 polymer ?
#
loop_
_entity_poly.entity_id
_entity_poly.type
_entity_poly.pdbx_seq_one_letter_code
_entity_poly.pdbx_strand_id
1 'polypeptide(L)'
;MGIISFIKGGVAELAIARPDSAKDQWVYKHPDQTIPMKAQLTVDSDEVALFFKDGKYVGSFSAGRHTLDASNIPFLGQLVDK
;
A
#
# COMPACT_ATOMS: atom_id res chain seq x y z
N MET A 1 -27.69 12.99 -12.10
CA MET A 1 -26.61 12.09 -12.56
C MET A 1 -25.30 12.67 -12.03
N GLY A 2 -24.89 12.18 -10.86
CA GLY A 2 -24.17 12.98 -9.86
C GLY A 2 -22.65 12.94 -9.93
N ILE A 3 -22.06 14.13 -9.83
CA ILE A 3 -20.66 14.47 -9.53
C ILE A 3 -20.09 13.79 -8.25
N ILE A 4 -20.94 13.15 -7.45
CA ILE A 4 -20.61 12.56 -6.15
C ILE A 4 -19.95 11.17 -6.31
N SER A 5 -20.11 10.51 -7.47
CA SER A 5 -19.52 9.17 -7.69
C SER A 5 -18.02 9.19 -8.01
N PHE A 6 -17.45 10.34 -8.41
CA PHE A 6 -16.03 10.45 -8.77
C PHE A 6 -15.11 10.57 -7.56
N ILE A 7 -15.61 11.12 -6.45
CA ILE A 7 -14.82 11.35 -5.24
C ILE A 7 -14.64 10.07 -4.42
N LYS A 8 -15.55 9.09 -4.58
CA LYS A 8 -15.55 7.84 -3.81
C LYS A 8 -14.61 6.77 -4.38
N GLY A 9 -14.26 6.87 -5.67
CA GLY A 9 -13.26 6.00 -6.32
C GLY A 9 -11.82 6.42 -6.01
N GLY A 10 -11.53 7.72 -6.01
CA GLY A 10 -10.17 8.23 -5.83
C GLY A 10 -9.62 8.20 -4.40
N VAL A 11 -10.48 8.08 -3.38
CA VAL A 11 -10.06 8.06 -1.96
C VAL A 11 -9.89 6.64 -1.39
N ALA A 12 -10.59 5.65 -1.95
CA ALA A 12 -10.44 4.26 -1.57
C ALA A 12 -9.14 3.65 -2.13
N GLU A 13 -8.69 4.13 -3.29
CA GLU A 13 -7.44 3.69 -3.93
C GLU A 13 -6.18 4.17 -3.16
N LEU A 14 -6.35 5.11 -2.22
CA LEU A 14 -5.25 5.69 -1.45
C LEU A 14 -5.04 5.02 -0.09
N ALA A 15 -5.77 3.98 0.30
CA ALA A 15 -5.60 3.33 1.60
C ALA A 15 -5.21 1.86 1.43
N ILE A 16 -3.96 1.54 1.77
CA ILE A 16 -3.42 0.18 1.73
C ILE A 16 -3.33 -0.31 3.16
N ALA A 17 -4.13 -1.33 3.47
CA ALA A 17 -4.12 -2.01 4.75
C ALA A 17 -4.62 -3.45 4.54
N ARG A 18 -4.24 -4.33 5.46
CA ARG A 18 -4.82 -5.66 5.51
C ARG A 18 -6.29 -5.56 5.96
N PRO A 19 -7.25 -6.20 5.27
CA PRO A 19 -8.63 -6.23 5.74
C PRO A 19 -8.75 -7.10 6.99
N ASP A 20 -9.67 -6.75 7.89
CA ASP A 20 -9.89 -7.49 9.15
C ASP A 20 -10.20 -8.98 8.91
N SER A 21 -10.91 -9.30 7.81
CA SER A 21 -11.23 -10.68 7.43
C SER A 21 -10.01 -11.53 7.08
N ALA A 22 -8.88 -10.89 6.75
CA ALA A 22 -7.65 -11.59 6.46
C ALA A 22 -6.77 -11.76 7.69
N LYS A 23 -7.06 -11.13 8.85
CA LYS A 23 -6.16 -11.06 10.03
C LYS A 23 -5.67 -12.43 10.55
N ASP A 24 -6.44 -13.48 10.38
CA ASP A 24 -6.06 -14.85 10.79
C ASP A 24 -4.93 -15.47 9.94
N GLN A 25 -4.59 -14.88 8.80
CA GLN A 25 -3.49 -15.36 7.95
C GLN A 25 -2.14 -14.94 8.54
N TRP A 26 -1.04 -15.62 8.20
CA TRP A 26 0.31 -15.14 8.58
C TRP A 26 0.94 -14.30 7.48
N VAL A 27 0.51 -14.53 6.24
CA VAL A 27 0.99 -13.82 5.06
C VAL A 27 -0.23 -13.42 4.24
N TYR A 28 -0.38 -12.12 4.00
CA TYR A 28 -1.43 -11.56 3.17
C TYR A 28 -0.81 -10.86 1.96
N LYS A 29 -1.23 -11.26 0.76
CA LYS A 29 -0.88 -10.55 -0.47
C LYS A 29 -2.02 -9.60 -0.82
N HIS A 30 -1.70 -8.31 -0.92
CA HIS A 30 -2.67 -7.30 -1.34
C HIS A 30 -3.15 -7.60 -2.79
N PRO A 31 -4.46 -7.56 -3.08
CA PRO A 31 -4.99 -7.87 -4.40
C PRO A 31 -4.46 -6.89 -5.45
N ASP A 32 -4.45 -5.60 -5.13
CA ASP A 32 -3.93 -4.56 -6.02
C ASP A 32 -2.39 -4.64 -6.08
N GLN A 33 -1.87 -4.86 -7.30
CA GLN A 33 -0.43 -4.85 -7.57
C GLN A 33 0.10 -3.45 -7.88
N THR A 34 -0.79 -2.50 -8.18
CA THR A 34 -0.44 -1.11 -8.47
C THR A 34 -0.61 -0.30 -7.20
N ILE A 35 0.47 0.34 -6.77
CA ILE A 35 0.46 1.24 -5.61
C ILE A 35 0.39 2.68 -6.14
N PRO A 36 -0.71 3.41 -5.89
CA PRO A 36 -0.79 4.79 -6.32
C PRO A 36 0.14 5.68 -5.48
N MET A 37 0.62 6.73 -6.13
CA MET A 37 1.49 7.70 -5.48
C MET A 37 0.73 8.45 -4.39
N LYS A 38 1.37 8.63 -3.21
CA LYS A 38 0.78 9.23 -2.00
C LYS A 38 -0.31 8.40 -1.33
N ALA A 39 -0.36 7.10 -1.60
CA ALA A 39 -1.17 6.18 -0.82
C ALA A 39 -0.75 6.18 0.66
N GLN A 40 -1.72 5.97 1.55
CA GLN A 40 -1.57 5.77 2.98
C GLN A 40 -1.48 4.27 3.25
N LEU A 41 -0.30 3.80 3.66
CA LEU A 41 -0.09 2.47 4.18
C LEU A 41 -0.34 2.47 5.68
N THR A 42 -1.20 1.58 6.17
CA THR A 42 -1.37 1.33 7.60
C THR A 42 -0.93 -0.09 7.90
N VAL A 43 0.04 -0.24 8.78
CA VAL A 43 0.56 -1.52 9.25
C VAL A 43 0.21 -1.65 10.72
N ASP A 44 -0.43 -2.76 11.09
CA ASP A 44 -0.76 -3.04 12.50
C ASP A 44 0.51 -3.33 13.32
N SER A 45 0.37 -3.34 14.64
CA SER A 45 1.50 -3.43 15.59
C SER A 45 2.24 -4.77 15.52
N ASP A 46 1.53 -5.84 15.14
CA ASP A 46 2.05 -7.19 14.98
C ASP A 46 2.46 -7.53 13.53
N GLU A 47 2.35 -6.58 12.61
CA GLU A 47 2.55 -6.81 11.18
C GLU A 47 3.76 -6.06 10.61
N VAL A 48 4.24 -6.55 9.46
CA VAL A 48 5.24 -5.88 8.63
C VAL A 48 4.79 -5.89 7.18
N ALA A 49 4.82 -4.74 6.52
CA ALA A 49 4.50 -4.66 5.11
C ALA A 49 5.77 -4.87 4.28
N LEU A 50 5.77 -5.87 3.40
CA LEU A 50 6.91 -6.22 2.54
C LEU A 50 6.61 -5.82 1.10
N PHE A 51 7.56 -5.15 0.45
CA PHE A 51 7.43 -4.68 -0.92
C PHE A 51 8.37 -5.46 -1.83
N PHE A 52 7.82 -5.90 -2.96
CA PHE A 52 8.53 -6.68 -3.97
C PHE A 52 8.34 -6.05 -5.35
N LYS A 53 9.37 -6.12 -6.18
CA LYS A 53 9.32 -5.81 -7.62
C LYS A 53 10.08 -6.86 -8.39
N ASP A 54 9.48 -7.35 -9.47
CA ASP A 54 10.05 -8.41 -10.32
C ASP A 54 10.54 -9.64 -9.53
N GLY A 55 9.80 -10.01 -8.47
CA GLY A 55 10.14 -11.13 -7.58
C GLY A 55 11.29 -10.85 -6.61
N LYS A 56 11.83 -9.64 -6.58
CA LYS A 56 12.89 -9.23 -5.65
C LYS A 56 12.33 -8.40 -4.51
N TYR A 57 12.82 -8.65 -3.31
CA TYR A 57 12.54 -7.82 -2.14
C TYR A 57 13.17 -6.44 -2.31
N VAL A 58 12.40 -5.40 -2.07
CA VAL A 58 12.82 -4.00 -2.25
C VAL A 58 12.87 -3.25 -0.92
N GLY A 59 11.95 -3.54 0.00
CA GLY A 59 11.92 -2.88 1.29
C GLY A 59 10.73 -3.33 2.15
N SER A 60 10.74 -2.88 3.40
CA SER A 60 9.70 -3.18 4.37
C SER A 60 9.33 -1.97 5.21
N PHE A 61 8.08 -1.90 5.65
CA PHE A 61 7.63 -0.96 6.68
C PHE A 61 7.19 -1.69 7.93
N SER A 62 7.66 -1.20 9.08
CA SER A 62 7.19 -1.63 10.40
C SER A 62 5.80 -1.05 10.68
N ALA A 63 5.20 -1.53 11.79
CA ALA A 63 3.99 -0.98 12.39
C ALA A 63 3.92 0.56 12.34
N GLY A 64 2.74 1.07 12.01
CA GLY A 64 2.46 2.50 11.94
C GLY A 64 1.84 2.91 10.61
N ARG A 65 1.61 4.23 10.50
CA ARG A 65 1.03 4.85 9.32
C ARG A 65 2.10 5.52 8.49
N HIS A 66 2.25 5.08 7.25
CA HIS A 66 3.26 5.55 6.32
C HIS A 66 2.60 6.14 5.10
N THR A 67 3.11 7.28 4.63
CA THR A 67 2.71 7.82 3.33
C THR A 67 3.67 7.29 2.28
N LEU A 68 3.15 6.51 1.33
CA LEU A 68 3.91 5.95 0.22
C LEU A 68 4.16 7.04 -0.82
N ASP A 69 5.20 7.84 -0.56
CA ASP A 69 5.72 8.83 -1.49
C ASP A 69 7.09 8.37 -2.01
N ALA A 70 7.13 7.97 -3.28
CA ALA A 70 8.35 7.53 -3.94
C ALA A 70 9.43 8.63 -4.03
N SER A 71 9.06 9.89 -3.85
CA SER A 71 9.99 11.02 -3.81
C SER A 71 10.73 11.10 -2.47
N ASN A 72 10.14 10.56 -1.40
CA ASN A 72 10.66 10.70 -0.03
C ASN A 72 11.28 9.40 0.50
N ILE A 73 10.93 8.25 -0.09
CA ILE A 73 11.37 6.94 0.39
C ILE A 73 12.23 6.28 -0.69
N PRO A 74 13.56 6.18 -0.51
CA PRO A 74 14.50 5.85 -1.58
C PRO A 74 14.27 4.47 -2.20
N PHE A 75 13.75 3.49 -1.45
CA PHE A 75 13.42 2.18 -2.00
C PHE A 75 12.10 2.15 -2.78
N LEU A 76 11.14 3.05 -2.48
CA LEU A 76 9.91 3.17 -3.26
C LEU A 76 10.19 3.72 -4.67
N GLY A 77 11.25 4.51 -4.84
CA GLY A 77 11.72 4.94 -6.16
C GLY A 77 12.09 3.77 -7.08
N GLN A 78 12.53 2.64 -6.51
CA GLN A 78 12.77 1.42 -7.29
C GLN A 78 11.47 0.74 -7.71
N LEU A 79 10.38 0.93 -6.98
CA LEU A 79 9.06 0.34 -7.28
C LEU A 79 8.30 1.10 -8.36
N VAL A 80 8.65 2.36 -8.63
CA VAL A 80 8.02 3.16 -9.69
C VAL A 80 8.25 2.49 -11.04
N ASP A 81 7.15 2.23 -11.75
CA ASP A 81 7.17 1.84 -13.15
C ASP A 81 7.39 3.10 -14.00
N LYS A 82 8.28 3.04 -15.00
CA LYS A 82 8.67 4.19 -15.82
C LYS A 82 7.94 4.20 -17.15
#